data_AF-A0AA36M7Q6-F1
#
_entry.id   AF-A0AA36M7Q6-F1
#
_cell.length_a   1.000
_cell.length_b   1.000
_cell.length_c   1.000
_cell.angle_alpha   90.00
_cell.angle_beta   90.00
_cell.angle_gamma   90.00
#
_symmetry.space_group_name_H-M   'P 1'
#
loop_
_entity.id
_entity.type
_entity.pdbx_description
1 polymer ?
#
loop_
_entity_poly.entity_id
_entity_poly.type
_entity_poly.pdbx_seq_one_letter_code
_entity_poly.pdbx_strand_id
1 'polypeptide(L)'
;MGYIFVLPEFGLVADPVAGLVTTAGISYKPILDQIEELELVADDLVGMLSGEDKKSPASGWPIIQGDYHTGDANSPVAVITMGSHLDEAGICAAGAALAGSCKTENLGIEKIVANIISNPNIRFVLLCGTEVKGHLSGQSIEAMHSNGVEGGKIVGSKGAIPFLENLTAEHIKRFQEQVEIVNIMESEDLGVIGAKINELKSRDPGAFGAGSHCCPNLRRR
;
A
#
# COMPACT_ATOMS: atom_id res chain seq x y z
N MET A 1 -30.65 10.20 -0.19
CA MET A 1 -30.06 10.41 -1.53
C MET A 1 -30.96 11.37 -2.27
N GLY A 2 -30.49 12.57 -2.62
CA GLY A 2 -31.29 13.53 -3.40
C GLY A 2 -31.08 13.29 -4.89
N TYR A 3 -32.16 13.32 -5.68
CA TYR A 3 -32.08 13.29 -7.14
C TYR A 3 -32.51 14.65 -7.69
N ILE A 4 -31.95 15.07 -8.82
CA ILE A 4 -32.35 16.31 -9.51
C ILE A 4 -33.29 15.93 -10.65
N PHE A 5 -34.53 16.41 -10.65
CA PHE A 5 -35.43 16.16 -11.78
C PHE A 5 -34.92 16.87 -13.04
N VAL A 6 -34.75 16.12 -14.13
CA VAL A 6 -34.25 16.65 -15.40
C VAL A 6 -35.38 16.78 -16.40
N LEU A 7 -36.16 15.72 -16.59
CA LEU A 7 -37.35 15.69 -17.44
C LEU A 7 -38.48 14.98 -16.67
N PRO A 8 -39.21 15.70 -15.80
CA PRO A 8 -40.23 15.13 -14.92
C PRO A 8 -41.32 14.37 -15.67
N GLU A 9 -41.72 14.84 -16.85
CA GLU A 9 -42.77 14.25 -17.68
C GLU A 9 -42.41 12.85 -18.22
N PHE A 10 -41.13 12.50 -18.22
CA PHE A 10 -40.62 11.17 -18.58
C PHE A 10 -40.09 10.40 -17.36
N GLY A 11 -40.25 10.93 -16.13
CA GLY A 11 -39.77 10.30 -14.90
C GLY A 11 -38.24 10.28 -14.73
N LEU A 12 -37.52 11.10 -15.48
CA LEU A 12 -36.06 11.14 -15.51
C LEU A 12 -35.48 12.08 -14.45
N VAL A 13 -34.50 11.57 -13.72
CA VAL A 13 -33.75 12.27 -12.67
C VAL A 13 -32.24 12.09 -12.88
N ALA A 14 -31.43 13.08 -12.52
CA ALA A 14 -29.99 12.92 -12.43
C ALA A 14 -29.61 12.40 -11.04
N ASP A 15 -28.80 11.35 -11.01
CA ASP A 15 -28.07 10.90 -9.82
C ASP A 15 -26.80 11.74 -9.69
N PRO A 16 -26.70 12.65 -8.70
CA PRO A 16 -25.55 13.53 -8.53
C PRO A 16 -24.31 12.79 -8.04
N VAL A 17 -24.44 11.57 -7.52
CA VAL A 17 -23.30 10.76 -7.05
C VAL A 17 -22.70 9.99 -8.22
N ALA A 18 -23.52 9.45 -9.10
CA ALA A 18 -23.06 8.73 -10.28
C ALA A 18 -22.84 9.65 -11.51
N GLY A 19 -23.37 10.88 -11.49
CA GLY A 19 -23.22 11.85 -12.57
C GLY A 19 -24.03 11.54 -13.84
N LEU A 20 -25.16 10.85 -13.71
CA LEU A 20 -25.90 10.28 -14.85
C LEU A 20 -27.43 10.38 -14.69
N VAL A 21 -28.13 10.47 -15.83
CA VAL A 21 -29.59 10.55 -15.88
C VAL A 21 -30.18 9.14 -15.87
N THR A 22 -31.09 8.89 -14.94
CA THR A 22 -31.76 7.62 -14.68
C THR A 22 -33.24 7.84 -14.34
N THR A 23 -34.02 6.77 -14.21
CA THR A 23 -35.40 6.85 -13.73
C THR A 23 -35.43 7.00 -12.21
N ALA A 24 -36.36 7.79 -11.68
CA ALA A 24 -36.53 7.96 -10.24
C ALA A 24 -36.64 6.60 -9.51
N GLY A 25 -35.79 6.39 -8.50
CA GLY A 25 -35.74 5.15 -7.72
C GLY A 25 -34.87 4.03 -8.31
N ILE A 26 -34.30 4.22 -9.51
CA ILE A 26 -33.33 3.31 -10.11
C ILE A 26 -31.94 3.95 -10.06
N SER A 27 -30.98 3.31 -9.40
CA SER A 27 -29.56 3.70 -9.48
C SER A 27 -28.79 2.65 -10.27
N TYR A 28 -28.04 3.09 -11.28
CA TYR A 28 -27.13 2.24 -12.04
C TYR A 28 -25.78 2.04 -11.34
N LYS A 29 -25.50 2.78 -10.26
CA LYS A 29 -24.22 2.70 -9.53
C LYS A 29 -23.78 1.26 -9.22
N PRO A 30 -24.65 0.35 -8.71
CA PRO A 30 -24.23 -1.03 -8.43
C PRO A 30 -23.75 -1.79 -9.68
N ILE A 31 -24.30 -1.49 -10.86
CA ILE A 31 -23.89 -2.11 -12.12
C ILE A 31 -22.57 -1.50 -12.61
N LEU A 32 -22.41 -0.19 -12.47
CA LEU A 32 -21.17 0.50 -12.85
C LEU A 32 -19.98 0.08 -11.98
N ASP A 33 -20.20 -0.04 -10.66
CA ASP A 33 -19.17 -0.53 -9.73
C ASP A 33 -18.74 -1.97 -10.10
N GLN A 34 -19.65 -2.82 -10.58
CA GLN A 34 -19.33 -4.16 -11.09
C GLN A 34 -18.57 -4.15 -12.43
N ILE A 35 -18.87 -3.20 -13.32
CA ILE A 35 -18.15 -3.05 -14.59
C ILE A 35 -16.72 -2.60 -14.31
N GLU A 36 -16.53 -1.65 -13.39
CA GLU A 36 -15.20 -1.20 -12.96
C GLU A 36 -14.39 -2.36 -12.36
N GLU A 37 -14.99 -3.18 -11.50
CA GLU A 37 -14.34 -4.40 -10.98
C GLU A 37 -13.97 -5.38 -12.10
N LEU A 38 -14.83 -5.54 -13.11
CA LEU A 38 -14.56 -6.43 -14.25
C LEU A 38 -13.40 -5.92 -15.12
N GLU A 39 -13.32 -4.61 -15.35
CA GLU A 39 -12.21 -3.98 -16.08
C GLU A 39 -10.88 -4.16 -15.34
N LEU A 40 -10.86 -3.98 -14.02
CA LEU A 40 -9.66 -4.22 -13.19
C LEU A 40 -9.19 -5.69 -13.26
N VAL A 41 -10.14 -6.63 -13.18
CA VAL A 41 -9.81 -8.07 -13.31
C VAL A 41 -9.28 -8.39 -14.71
N ALA A 42 -9.83 -7.77 -15.75
CA ALA A 42 -9.36 -7.97 -17.12
C ALA A 42 -7.94 -7.43 -17.31
N ASP A 43 -7.65 -6.23 -16.81
CA ASP A 43 -6.31 -5.62 -16.87
C ASP A 43 -5.27 -6.45 -16.10
N ASP A 44 -5.63 -6.96 -14.92
CA ASP A 44 -4.77 -7.86 -14.13
C ASP A 44 -4.44 -9.13 -14.92
N LEU A 45 -5.42 -9.73 -15.59
CA LEU A 45 -5.21 -10.92 -16.43
C LEU A 45 -4.32 -10.60 -17.64
N VAL A 46 -4.49 -9.43 -18.27
CA VAL A 46 -3.64 -8.97 -19.37
C VAL A 46 -2.21 -8.76 -18.89
N GLY A 47 -2.01 -8.12 -17.74
CA GLY A 47 -0.70 -7.95 -17.10
C GLY A 47 0.01 -9.29 -16.93
N MET A 48 -0.65 -10.23 -16.26
CA MET A 48 -0.15 -11.59 -16.04
C MET A 48 0.20 -12.32 -17.36
N LEU A 49 -0.58 -12.13 -18.44
CA LEU A 49 -0.30 -12.75 -19.75
C LEU A 49 0.80 -12.04 -20.53
N SER A 50 1.02 -10.75 -20.28
CA SER A 50 2.03 -9.92 -20.94
C SER A 50 3.42 -10.05 -20.32
N GLY A 51 3.54 -10.72 -19.17
CA GLY A 51 4.79 -10.87 -18.41
C GLY A 51 5.11 -9.68 -17.49
N GLU A 52 4.27 -8.65 -17.48
CA GLU A 52 4.22 -7.66 -16.42
C GLU A 52 3.33 -8.20 -15.31
N ASP A 53 3.93 -8.95 -14.37
CA ASP A 53 3.23 -9.48 -13.19
C ASP A 53 2.82 -8.32 -12.25
N LYS A 54 1.94 -7.42 -12.69
CA LYS A 54 1.37 -6.31 -11.93
C LYS A 54 -0.11 -6.55 -11.72
N LYS A 55 -0.63 -6.01 -10.61
CA LYS A 55 -2.04 -6.08 -10.26
C LYS A 55 -2.53 -4.72 -9.82
N SER A 56 -3.79 -4.47 -10.09
CA SER A 56 -4.48 -3.27 -9.64
C SER A 56 -4.47 -3.23 -8.10
N PRO A 57 -4.05 -2.11 -7.49
CA PRO A 57 -4.29 -1.88 -6.08
C PRO A 57 -5.78 -1.86 -5.75
N ALA A 58 -6.12 -1.91 -4.47
CA ALA A 58 -7.50 -1.68 -4.05
C ALA A 58 -8.03 -0.33 -4.59
N SER A 59 -9.31 -0.28 -4.96
CA SER A 59 -9.92 0.95 -5.49
C SER A 59 -9.75 2.12 -4.51
N GLY A 60 -9.33 3.28 -5.04
CA GLY A 60 -9.03 4.48 -4.25
C GLY A 60 -7.72 4.42 -3.46
N TRP A 61 -6.81 3.49 -3.76
CA TRP A 61 -5.52 3.41 -3.09
C TRP A 61 -4.68 4.70 -3.25
N PRO A 62 -4.02 5.19 -2.18
CA PRO A 62 -4.03 4.67 -0.81
C PRO A 62 -5.32 5.03 -0.05
N ILE A 63 -5.92 4.04 0.62
CA ILE A 63 -7.22 4.17 1.28
C ILE A 63 -7.11 4.99 2.57
N ILE A 64 -6.05 4.76 3.35
CA ILE A 64 -5.89 5.36 4.66
C ILE A 64 -5.11 6.66 4.54
N GLN A 65 -5.72 7.77 4.94
CA GLN A 65 -5.11 9.09 4.94
C GLN A 65 -3.97 9.20 5.97
N GLY A 66 -2.89 9.87 5.58
CA GLY A 66 -1.67 10.01 6.38
C GLY A 66 -0.75 11.09 5.81
N ASP A 67 0.43 11.20 6.41
CA ASP A 67 1.48 12.14 5.99
C ASP A 67 2.44 11.44 5.02
N TYR A 68 2.06 11.43 3.74
CA TYR A 68 2.81 10.78 2.66
C TYR A 68 2.54 11.45 1.32
N HIS A 69 3.43 11.17 0.37
CA HIS A 69 3.26 11.41 -1.05
C HIS A 69 3.10 10.07 -1.78
N THR A 70 2.37 10.10 -2.90
CA THR A 70 2.19 8.96 -3.78
C THR A 70 3.00 9.13 -5.06
N GLY A 71 3.53 8.02 -5.55
CA GLY A 71 4.18 7.93 -6.86
C GLY A 71 3.46 6.92 -7.75
N ASP A 72 4.22 6.15 -8.52
CA ASP A 72 3.69 5.10 -9.39
C ASP A 72 3.16 3.92 -8.57
N ALA A 73 1.86 3.64 -8.64
CA ALA A 73 1.22 2.55 -7.92
C ALA A 73 1.68 1.15 -8.35
N ASN A 74 2.35 1.03 -9.50
CA ASN A 74 2.98 -0.21 -9.96
C ASN A 74 4.41 -0.39 -9.43
N SER A 75 5.00 0.64 -8.80
CA SER A 75 6.34 0.52 -8.22
C SER A 75 6.36 -0.47 -7.04
N PRO A 76 7.42 -1.30 -6.93
CA PRO A 76 7.53 -2.26 -5.85
C PRO A 76 8.02 -1.68 -4.53
N VAL A 77 8.35 -0.38 -4.44
CA VAL A 77 9.03 0.20 -3.28
C VAL A 77 8.15 1.20 -2.55
N ALA A 78 7.93 0.98 -1.26
CA ALA A 78 7.46 2.01 -0.32
C ALA A 78 8.64 2.49 0.54
N VAL A 79 8.67 3.79 0.88
CA VAL A 79 9.74 4.40 1.68
C VAL A 79 9.16 5.02 2.94
N ILE A 80 9.78 4.73 4.09
CA ILE A 80 9.38 5.26 5.39
C ILE A 80 10.53 6.11 5.93
N THR A 81 10.31 7.43 6.04
CA THR A 81 11.34 8.44 6.39
C THR A 81 11.49 8.65 7.91
N MET A 82 10.79 7.86 8.71
CA MET A 82 10.84 7.85 10.18
C MET A 82 10.61 9.23 10.80
N GLY A 83 11.53 9.72 11.61
CA GLY A 83 11.47 11.03 12.25
C GLY A 83 11.99 12.18 11.40
N SER A 84 12.56 11.90 10.22
CA SER A 84 13.14 12.91 9.34
C SER A 84 12.08 13.66 8.55
N HIS A 85 12.42 14.87 8.14
CA HIS A 85 11.66 15.68 7.18
C HIS A 85 12.46 15.71 5.88
N LEU A 86 12.15 14.80 4.95
CA LEU A 86 12.85 14.69 3.67
C LEU A 86 11.98 15.24 2.54
N ASP A 87 12.48 15.23 1.31
CA ASP A 87 11.67 15.53 0.13
C ASP A 87 10.93 14.26 -0.31
N GLU A 88 9.84 13.89 0.37
CA GLU A 88 9.08 12.67 0.03
C GLU A 88 8.49 12.71 -1.38
N ALA A 89 8.15 13.90 -1.89
CA ALA A 89 7.73 14.06 -3.29
C ALA A 89 8.88 13.72 -4.25
N GLY A 90 10.10 14.17 -3.95
CA GLY A 90 11.32 13.79 -4.67
C GLY A 90 11.62 12.29 -4.58
N ILE A 91 11.37 11.65 -3.43
CA ILE A 91 11.50 10.20 -3.25
C ILE A 91 10.50 9.43 -4.12
N CYS A 92 9.25 9.89 -4.21
CA CYS A 92 8.26 9.35 -5.14
C CYS A 92 8.68 9.55 -6.59
N ALA A 93 9.20 10.73 -6.95
CA ALA A 93 9.74 11.00 -8.29
C ALA A 93 10.96 10.13 -8.64
N ALA A 94 11.74 9.71 -7.65
CA ALA A 94 12.83 8.73 -7.80
C ALA A 94 12.32 7.29 -8.02
N GLY A 95 11.01 7.06 -7.93
CA GLY A 95 10.36 5.82 -8.32
C GLY A 95 9.77 5.00 -7.18
N ALA A 96 9.55 5.58 -5.99
CA ALA A 96 8.75 4.93 -4.95
C ALA A 96 7.24 5.01 -5.25
N ALA A 97 6.47 3.98 -4.88
CA ALA A 97 5.02 4.00 -4.94
C ALA A 97 4.40 4.92 -3.87
N LEU A 98 5.05 4.97 -2.71
CA LEU A 98 4.60 5.70 -1.53
C LEU A 98 5.82 6.13 -0.72
N ALA A 99 5.86 7.37 -0.26
CA ALA A 99 6.90 7.87 0.64
C ALA A 99 6.29 8.75 1.74
N GLY A 100 6.59 8.46 3.00
CA GLY A 100 6.00 9.20 4.13
C GLY A 100 6.71 8.95 5.45
N SER A 101 6.40 9.80 6.44
CA SER A 101 6.97 9.70 7.78
C SER A 101 6.21 8.70 8.66
N CYS A 102 6.89 8.08 9.62
CA CYS A 102 6.25 7.25 10.65
C CYS A 102 6.88 7.51 12.01
N LYS A 103 6.10 8.13 12.89
CA LYS A 103 6.58 8.60 14.19
C LYS A 103 6.18 7.71 15.36
N THR A 104 5.11 6.94 15.22
CA THR A 104 4.52 6.16 16.32
C THR A 104 4.52 4.67 16.01
N GLU A 105 4.95 3.87 16.99
CA GLU A 105 5.06 2.41 17.00
C GLU A 105 3.72 1.67 17.14
N ASN A 106 2.61 2.33 16.80
CA ASN A 106 1.25 1.81 16.86
C ASN A 106 0.43 2.28 15.64
N LEU A 107 -0.42 3.31 15.78
CA LEU A 107 -1.30 3.83 14.72
C LEU A 107 -0.54 4.16 13.43
N GLY A 108 0.66 4.73 13.54
CA GLY A 108 1.53 4.98 12.38
C GLY A 108 1.87 3.71 11.61
N ILE A 109 2.30 2.65 12.32
CA ILE A 109 2.56 1.33 11.75
C ILE A 109 1.28 0.72 11.17
N GLU A 110 0.13 0.85 11.83
CA GLU A 110 -1.13 0.32 11.32
C GLU A 110 -1.51 0.92 9.97
N LYS A 111 -1.36 2.23 9.82
CA LYS A 111 -1.61 2.93 8.54
C LYS A 111 -0.66 2.46 7.44
N ILE A 112 0.62 2.26 7.78
CA ILE A 112 1.63 1.72 6.86
C ILE A 112 1.21 0.34 6.37
N VAL A 113 0.93 -0.58 7.30
CA VAL A 113 0.55 -1.96 6.96
C VAL A 113 -0.70 -1.96 6.08
N ALA A 114 -1.75 -1.23 6.47
CA ALA A 114 -3.01 -1.17 5.73
C ALA A 114 -2.83 -0.66 4.29
N ASN A 115 -2.08 0.43 4.11
CA ASN A 115 -1.80 0.96 2.77
C ASN A 115 -0.86 0.06 1.96
N ILE A 116 0.06 -0.69 2.58
CA ILE A 116 0.95 -1.59 1.84
C ILE A 116 0.22 -2.86 1.39
N ILE A 117 -0.50 -3.54 2.28
CA ILE A 117 -1.16 -4.82 1.91
C ILE A 117 -2.33 -4.65 0.94
N SER A 118 -2.85 -3.41 0.80
CA SER A 118 -3.87 -3.04 -0.19
C SER A 118 -3.29 -2.73 -1.58
N ASN A 119 -1.97 -2.71 -1.74
CA ASN A 119 -1.30 -2.65 -3.04
C ASN A 119 -0.33 -3.84 -3.19
N PRO A 120 -0.71 -4.90 -3.91
CA PRO A 120 0.12 -6.10 -4.06
C PRO A 120 1.40 -5.87 -4.85
N ASN A 121 1.52 -4.75 -5.59
CA ASN A 121 2.75 -4.43 -6.32
C ASN A 121 3.88 -4.05 -5.37
N ILE A 122 3.59 -3.52 -4.17
CA ILE A 122 4.62 -3.14 -3.19
C ILE A 122 5.22 -4.40 -2.58
N ARG A 123 6.50 -4.64 -2.87
CA ARG A 123 7.28 -5.82 -2.44
C ARG A 123 8.47 -5.47 -1.55
N PHE A 124 8.80 -4.19 -1.42
CA PHE A 124 9.88 -3.70 -0.59
C PHE A 124 9.43 -2.51 0.25
N VAL A 125 9.87 -2.50 1.51
CA VAL A 125 9.72 -1.35 2.41
C VAL A 125 11.11 -0.89 2.80
N LEU A 126 11.48 0.30 2.34
CA LEU A 126 12.75 0.93 2.64
C LEU A 126 12.62 1.83 3.85
N LEU A 127 13.34 1.51 4.93
CA LEU A 127 13.43 2.34 6.12
C LEU A 127 14.64 3.27 6.00
N CYS A 128 14.41 4.57 6.10
CA CYS A 128 15.46 5.60 6.09
C CYS A 128 15.13 6.72 7.09
N GLY A 129 16.02 7.70 7.20
CA GLY A 129 15.90 8.79 8.16
C GLY A 129 16.24 8.40 9.59
N THR A 130 16.11 9.39 10.47
CA THR A 130 16.46 9.31 11.89
C THR A 130 15.40 8.54 12.68
N GLU A 131 15.84 7.64 13.57
CA GLU A 131 14.93 6.89 14.44
C GLU A 131 14.20 7.81 15.43
N VAL A 132 12.97 7.45 15.75
CA VAL A 132 12.11 8.26 16.61
C VAL A 132 12.37 7.89 18.06
N LYS A 133 13.11 8.73 18.79
CA LYS A 133 13.46 8.49 20.19
C LYS A 133 12.21 8.20 21.05
N GLY A 134 12.28 7.14 21.85
CA GLY A 134 11.19 6.70 22.74
C GLY A 134 10.16 5.81 22.04
N HIS A 135 9.73 6.19 20.84
CA HIS A 135 8.81 5.40 20.03
C HIS A 135 9.49 4.20 19.37
N LEU A 136 10.71 4.38 18.85
CA LEU A 136 11.49 3.37 18.13
C LEU A 136 10.66 2.71 17.01
N SER A 137 10.10 3.54 16.13
CA SER A 137 9.15 3.10 15.11
C SER A 137 9.81 2.20 14.07
N GLY A 138 11.03 2.53 13.63
CA GLY A 138 11.78 1.70 12.68
C GLY A 138 12.07 0.32 13.25
N GLN A 139 12.63 0.26 14.46
CA GLN A 139 12.87 -0.99 15.17
C GLN A 139 11.58 -1.80 15.40
N SER A 140 10.47 -1.12 15.69
CA SER A 140 9.17 -1.77 15.89
C SER A 140 8.62 -2.38 14.61
N ILE A 141 8.80 -1.72 13.46
CA ILE A 141 8.44 -2.26 12.15
C ILE A 141 9.26 -3.52 11.84
N GLU A 142 10.58 -3.49 12.06
CA GLU A 142 11.44 -4.67 11.87
C GLU A 142 11.05 -5.83 12.79
N ALA A 143 10.75 -5.54 14.06
CA ALA A 143 10.30 -6.54 15.02
C ALA A 143 8.94 -7.15 14.64
N MET A 144 7.99 -6.32 14.21
CA MET A 144 6.69 -6.76 13.70
C MET A 144 6.85 -7.64 12.46
N HIS A 145 7.70 -7.26 11.51
CA HIS A 145 7.95 -8.05 10.31
C HIS A 145 8.61 -9.39 10.63
N SER A 146 9.55 -9.43 11.59
CA SER A 146 10.26 -10.66 11.93
C SER A 146 9.44 -11.61 12.82
N ASN A 147 8.69 -11.06 13.78
CA ASN A 147 8.14 -11.84 14.90
C ASN A 147 6.60 -11.78 15.00
N GLY A 148 5.94 -10.92 14.23
CA GLY A 148 4.50 -10.73 14.28
C GLY A 148 4.01 -10.06 15.56
N VAL A 149 2.78 -10.40 15.96
CA VAL A 149 2.09 -9.85 17.12
C VAL A 149 1.51 -10.94 18.01
N GLU A 150 1.45 -10.69 19.32
CA GLU A 150 0.79 -11.53 20.32
C GLU A 150 -0.18 -10.67 21.15
N GLY A 151 -1.47 -10.95 21.09
CA GLY A 151 -2.50 -10.13 21.76
C GLY A 151 -2.46 -8.65 21.35
N GLY A 152 -2.11 -8.38 20.09
CA GLY A 152 -1.94 -7.02 19.54
C GLY A 152 -0.56 -6.40 19.81
N LYS A 153 0.24 -6.93 20.75
CA LYS A 153 1.58 -6.41 21.03
C LYS A 153 2.58 -6.89 19.98
N ILE A 154 3.41 -5.98 19.46
CA ILE A 154 4.53 -6.33 18.57
C ILE A 154 5.59 -7.09 19.36
N VAL A 155 5.89 -8.31 18.93
CA VAL A 155 6.85 -9.19 19.61
C VAL A 155 8.27 -8.71 19.34
N GLY A 156 9.02 -8.39 20.40
CA GLY A 156 10.41 -7.92 20.30
C GLY A 156 10.57 -6.42 20.01
N SER A 157 9.48 -5.65 19.94
CA SER A 157 9.57 -4.19 19.91
C SER A 157 10.11 -3.65 21.25
N LYS A 158 10.97 -2.64 21.14
CA LYS A 158 11.53 -1.84 22.25
C LYS A 158 10.83 -0.49 22.40
N GLY A 159 9.83 -0.20 21.54
CA GLY A 159 9.02 1.01 21.62
C GLY A 159 8.21 1.07 22.91
N ALA A 160 7.75 2.27 23.27
CA ALA A 160 7.07 2.51 24.54
C ALA A 160 5.68 1.84 24.60
N ILE A 161 4.90 1.92 23.51
CA ILE A 161 3.53 1.43 23.41
C ILE A 161 3.29 0.70 22.07
N PRO A 162 3.93 -0.46 21.85
CA PRO A 162 3.94 -1.13 20.55
C PRO A 162 2.76 -2.10 20.39
N PHE A 163 1.54 -1.55 20.38
CA PHE A 163 0.31 -2.30 20.23
C PHE A 163 -0.41 -1.91 18.94
N LEU A 164 -0.80 -2.91 18.15
CA LEU A 164 -1.64 -2.81 16.96
C LEU A 164 -3.02 -3.35 17.32
N GLU A 165 -3.97 -2.46 17.57
CA GLU A 165 -5.33 -2.79 18.03
C GLU A 165 -6.32 -2.93 16.87
N ASN A 166 -6.03 -2.30 15.72
CA ASN A 166 -6.91 -2.27 14.56
C ASN A 166 -6.56 -3.31 13.50
N LEU A 167 -5.42 -4.01 13.66
CA LEU A 167 -4.96 -5.04 12.72
C LEU A 167 -4.90 -6.41 13.38
N THR A 168 -5.45 -7.41 12.69
CA THR A 168 -5.36 -8.81 13.11
C THR A 168 -4.03 -9.44 12.74
N ALA A 169 -3.68 -10.57 13.38
CA ALA A 169 -2.48 -11.35 13.05
C ALA A 169 -2.42 -11.81 11.58
N GLU A 170 -3.57 -11.99 10.92
CA GLU A 170 -3.63 -12.33 9.48
C GLU A 170 -3.16 -11.17 8.59
N HIS A 171 -3.53 -9.93 8.93
CA HIS A 171 -3.04 -8.75 8.22
C HIS A 171 -1.53 -8.59 8.37
N ILE A 172 -1.01 -8.84 9.59
CA ILE A 172 0.43 -8.82 9.85
C ILE A 172 1.13 -9.93 9.05
N LYS A 173 0.61 -11.15 9.07
CA LYS A 173 1.16 -12.26 8.28
C LYS A 173 1.18 -11.96 6.78
N ARG A 174 0.11 -11.38 6.25
CA ARG A 174 0.06 -10.93 4.85
C ARG A 174 1.16 -9.91 4.56
N PHE A 175 1.39 -8.95 5.44
CA PHE A 175 2.49 -7.98 5.30
C PHE A 175 3.86 -8.69 5.31
N GLN A 176 4.09 -9.60 6.25
CA GLN A 176 5.33 -10.38 6.36
C GLN A 176 5.66 -11.16 5.09
N GLU A 177 4.66 -11.80 4.48
CA GLU A 177 4.81 -12.57 3.25
C GLU A 177 4.93 -11.68 2.00
N GLN A 178 4.30 -10.50 2.01
CA GLN A 178 4.25 -9.61 0.87
C GLN A 178 5.55 -8.84 0.64
N VAL A 179 6.16 -8.31 1.70
CA VAL A 179 7.30 -7.38 1.59
C VAL A 179 8.59 -7.89 2.21
N GLU A 180 9.71 -7.48 1.64
CA GLU A 180 11.03 -7.47 2.30
C GLU A 180 11.27 -6.09 2.93
N ILE A 181 11.69 -6.06 4.20
CA ILE A 181 12.16 -4.83 4.85
C ILE A 181 13.64 -4.62 4.51
N VAL A 182 13.98 -3.42 4.03
CA VAL A 182 15.35 -3.00 3.76
C VAL A 182 15.65 -1.78 4.61
N ASN A 183 16.64 -1.89 5.50
CA ASN A 183 16.97 -0.84 6.44
C ASN A 183 18.29 -0.16 6.04
N ILE A 184 18.22 1.14 5.75
CA ILE A 184 19.39 2.01 5.52
C ILE A 184 19.47 3.15 6.55
N MET A 185 18.70 3.06 7.64
CA MET A 185 18.72 4.05 8.70
C MET A 185 20.12 4.15 9.32
N GLU A 186 20.58 5.34 9.73
CA GLU A 186 19.85 6.62 9.77
C GLU A 186 20.10 7.51 8.54
N SER A 187 20.19 6.95 7.33
CA SER A 187 20.49 7.74 6.12
C SER A 187 19.39 8.75 5.77
N GLU A 188 19.77 10.03 5.65
CA GLU A 188 18.94 11.13 5.12
C GLU A 188 19.40 11.61 3.72
N ASP A 189 20.43 10.97 3.15
CA ASP A 189 20.96 11.31 1.83
C ASP A 189 20.01 10.82 0.71
N LEU A 190 19.41 11.78 -0.02
CA LEU A 190 18.47 11.49 -1.11
C LEU A 190 19.10 10.73 -2.29
N GLY A 191 20.40 10.90 -2.53
CA GLY A 191 21.13 10.14 -3.54
C GLY A 191 21.28 8.67 -3.14
N VAL A 192 21.58 8.39 -1.87
CA VAL A 192 21.63 7.02 -1.32
C VAL A 192 20.24 6.38 -1.35
N ILE A 193 19.20 7.10 -0.91
CA ILE A 193 17.81 6.63 -0.94
C ILE A 193 17.39 6.32 -2.38
N GLY A 194 17.63 7.23 -3.33
CA GLY A 194 17.32 7.04 -4.75
C GLY A 194 18.06 5.86 -5.37
N ALA A 195 19.34 5.68 -5.05
CA ALA A 195 20.12 4.53 -5.51
C ALA A 195 19.55 3.21 -4.97
N LYS A 196 19.13 3.17 -3.70
CA LYS A 196 18.51 1.99 -3.11
C LYS A 196 17.14 1.69 -3.73
N ILE A 197 16.32 2.69 -4.03
CA ILE A 197 15.06 2.52 -4.76
C ILE A 197 15.32 1.84 -6.11
N ASN A 198 16.30 2.32 -6.88
CA ASN A 198 16.65 1.74 -8.18
C ASN A 198 17.14 0.28 -8.08
N GLU A 199 17.96 -0.03 -7.07
CA GLU A 199 18.37 -1.40 -6.79
C GLU A 199 17.16 -2.31 -6.51
N LEU A 200 16.22 -1.88 -5.67
CA LEU A 200 15.05 -2.66 -5.31
C LEU A 200 14.10 -2.85 -6.50
N LYS A 201 13.92 -1.82 -7.33
CA LYS A 201 13.18 -1.92 -8.59
C LYS A 201 13.80 -2.93 -9.56
N SER A 202 15.13 -3.05 -9.60
CA SER A 202 15.79 -4.07 -10.43
C SER A 202 15.58 -5.51 -9.94
N ARG A 203 15.11 -5.66 -8.70
CA ARG A 203 14.80 -6.95 -8.03
C ARG A 203 13.29 -7.21 -7.95
N ASP A 204 12.48 -6.45 -8.69
CA ASP A 204 11.01 -6.55 -8.67
C ASP A 204 10.54 -7.99 -8.99
N PRO A 205 9.96 -8.70 -8.01
CA PRO A 205 9.50 -10.07 -8.21
C PRO A 205 8.07 -10.13 -8.79
N GLY A 206 7.50 -8.99 -9.21
CA GLY A 206 6.10 -8.87 -9.57
C GLY A 206 5.18 -8.74 -8.36
N ALA A 207 3.87 -8.68 -8.60
CA ALA A 207 2.84 -8.48 -7.60
C ALA A 207 2.70 -9.70 -6.70
N PHE A 208 2.37 -9.46 -5.44
CA PHE A 208 2.14 -10.52 -4.48
C PHE A 208 0.96 -11.42 -4.93
N GLY A 209 1.19 -12.73 -4.92
CA GLY A 209 0.21 -13.71 -5.38
C GLY A 209 -0.09 -13.66 -6.89
N ALA A 210 0.68 -12.93 -7.71
CA ALA A 210 0.75 -13.24 -9.14
C ALA A 210 1.34 -14.65 -9.29
N GLY A 211 0.77 -15.45 -10.18
CA GLY A 211 0.83 -16.90 -10.16
C GLY A 211 2.24 -17.47 -9.97
N SER A 212 2.32 -18.45 -9.07
CA SER A 212 3.40 -19.42 -8.99
C SER A 212 3.60 -20.15 -10.33
N HIS A 213 4.36 -19.55 -11.24
CA HIS A 213 5.05 -20.27 -12.29
C HIS A 213 6.40 -20.68 -11.74
N CYS A 214 6.43 -21.91 -11.22
CA CYS A 214 7.60 -22.76 -11.02
C CYS A 214 8.98 -22.13 -11.27
N CYS A 215 9.68 -21.77 -10.20
CA CYS A 215 11.12 -21.95 -10.18
C CYS A 215 11.41 -23.20 -9.31
N PRO A 216 11.71 -24.39 -9.90
CA PRO A 216 11.85 -25.64 -9.14
C PRO A 216 13.05 -25.72 -8.19
N ASN A 217 13.81 -24.64 -7.93
CA ASN A 217 15.17 -24.76 -7.40
C ASN A 217 15.51 -23.92 -6.16
N LEU A 218 14.57 -23.63 -5.26
CA LEU A 218 14.92 -23.08 -3.93
C LEU A 218 14.32 -23.80 -2.72
N ARG A 219 14.18 -25.12 -2.81
CA ARG A 219 14.16 -26.00 -1.62
C ARG A 219 15.40 -26.90 -1.57
N ARG A 220 16.61 -26.32 -1.54
CA ARG A 220 17.82 -26.97 -0.99
C ARG A 220 18.86 -25.91 -0.61
N ARG A 221 18.92 -25.56 0.67
CA ARG A 221 20.07 -25.81 1.56
C ARG A 221 19.66 -25.49 2.99
#